data_AF-A0A8T2UD35-F1
#
_entry.id   AF-A0A8T2UD35-F1
#
_cell.length_a   1.000
_cell.length_b   1.000
_cell.length_c   1.000
_cell.angle_alpha   90.00
_cell.angle_beta   90.00
_cell.angle_gamma   90.00
#
_symmetry.space_group_name_H-M   'P 1'
#
loop_
_entity.id
_entity.type
_entity.pdbx_description
1 polymer ?
#
loop_
_entity_poly.entity_id
_entity_poly.type
_entity_poly.pdbx_seq_one_letter_code
_entity_poly.pdbx_strand_id
1 'polypeptide(L)'
;MATLRWRICRLRSLEATEAPPEEWMEWEKTWYPSYRADVAHTMAELERHVLRIRPGVSLFFLSVAMSSVPVIALLLLRTALQYALSQS
;
A
#
# COMPACT_ATOMS: atom_id res chain seq x y z
N MET A 1 4.89 -11.57 11.84
CA MET A 1 3.64 -11.54 12.63
C MET A 1 2.35 -11.74 11.80
N ALA A 2 2.40 -11.79 10.46
CA ALA A 2 1.22 -11.98 9.61
C ALA A 2 0.50 -13.34 9.77
N THR A 3 1.22 -14.43 10.06
CA THR A 3 0.61 -15.77 10.18
C THR A 3 -0.30 -15.89 11.41
N LEU A 4 0.10 -15.29 12.54
CA LEU A 4 -0.72 -15.23 13.75
C LEU A 4 -1.95 -14.35 13.53
N ARG A 5 -1.77 -13.17 12.91
CA ARG A 5 -2.88 -12.28 12.54
C ARG A 5 -3.90 -12.99 11.65
N TRP A 6 -3.43 -13.70 10.62
CA TRP A 6 -4.29 -14.51 9.74
C TRP A 6 -5.04 -15.60 10.51
N ARG A 7 -4.37 -16.34 11.41
CA ARG A 7 -5.01 -17.38 12.23
C ARG A 7 -6.08 -16.81 13.17
N ILE A 8 -5.81 -15.67 13.81
CA ILE A 8 -6.77 -15.00 14.70
C ILE A 8 -7.98 -14.48 13.93
N CYS A 9 -7.77 -13.84 12.77
CA CYS A 9 -8.87 -13.39 11.92
C CYS A 9 -9.69 -14.57 11.39
N ARG A 10 -9.04 -15.66 11.01
CA ARG A 10 -9.71 -16.88 10.53
C ARG A 10 -10.55 -17.55 11.63
N LEU A 11 -10.03 -17.64 12.85
CA LEU A 11 -10.77 -18.18 13.99
C LEU A 11 -11.95 -17.25 14.34
N ARG A 12 -11.72 -15.93 14.37
CA ARG A 12 -12.80 -14.95 14.58
C ARG A 12 -13.88 -15.04 13.50
N SER A 13 -13.55 -15.27 12.24
CA SER A 13 -14.57 -15.45 11.18
C SER A 13 -15.32 -16.79 11.25
N LEU A 14 -14.73 -17.81 11.90
CA LEU A 14 -15.39 -19.10 12.15
C LEU A 14 -16.29 -19.05 13.39
N GLU A 15 -15.90 -18.25 14.38
CA GLU A 15 -16.64 -18.07 15.65
C GLU A 15 -17.72 -16.99 15.55
N ALA A 16 -17.49 -15.93 14.76
CA ALA A 16 -18.44 -14.87 14.53
C ALA A 16 -19.32 -15.21 13.32
N THR A 17 -20.59 -15.54 13.60
CA THR A 17 -21.69 -15.28 12.66
C THR A 17 -21.90 -13.76 12.59
N GLU A 18 -20.87 -13.02 12.16
CA GLU A 18 -21.00 -11.58 11.93
C GLU A 18 -22.05 -11.42 10.83
N ALA A 19 -23.22 -10.94 11.23
CA ALA A 19 -24.32 -10.71 10.31
C ALA A 19 -23.84 -9.74 9.23
N PRO A 20 -24.15 -10.02 7.95
CA PRO A 20 -23.77 -9.11 6.89
C PRO A 20 -24.48 -7.76 7.10
N PRO A 21 -23.86 -6.64 6.67
CA PRO A 21 -24.46 -5.32 6.83
C PRO A 21 -25.89 -5.29 6.26
N GLU A 22 -26.80 -4.63 6.97
CA GLU A 22 -28.23 -4.61 6.59
C GLU A 22 -28.46 -3.93 5.23
N GLU A 23 -27.59 -2.97 4.90
CA GLU A 23 -27.51 -2.23 3.63
C GLU A 23 -27.14 -3.08 2.40
N TRP A 24 -26.67 -4.32 2.58
CA TRP A 24 -26.27 -5.18 1.46
C TRP A 24 -27.48 -5.88 0.85
N MET A 25 -27.44 -6.10 -0.47
CA MET A 25 -28.50 -6.87 -1.14
C MET A 25 -28.45 -8.34 -0.71
N GLU A 26 -29.59 -9.03 -0.70
CA GLU A 26 -29.68 -10.44 -0.26
C GLU A 26 -28.74 -11.39 -1.00
N TRP A 27 -28.46 -11.10 -2.28
CA TRP A 27 -27.47 -11.86 -3.03
C TRP A 27 -26.04 -11.57 -2.56
N GLU A 28 -25.71 -10.34 -2.17
CA GLU A 28 -24.39 -9.98 -1.62
C GLU A 28 -24.18 -10.61 -0.24
N LYS A 29 -25.23 -10.63 0.58
CA LYS A 29 -25.25 -11.30 1.89
C LYS A 29 -24.94 -12.80 1.76
N THR A 30 -25.40 -13.43 0.68
CA THR A 30 -25.15 -14.85 0.39
C THR A 30 -23.66 -15.14 0.14
N TRP A 31 -22.90 -14.17 -0.42
CA TRP A 31 -21.47 -14.32 -0.71
C TRP A 31 -20.55 -13.72 0.37
N TYR A 32 -21.11 -13.07 1.40
CA TYR A 32 -20.38 -12.38 2.46
C TYR A 32 -19.27 -13.23 3.13
N PRO A 33 -19.49 -14.51 3.49
CA PRO A 33 -18.45 -15.32 4.12
C PRO A 33 -17.25 -15.58 3.20
N SER A 34 -17.51 -15.83 1.90
CA SER A 34 -16.45 -16.04 0.90
C SER A 34 -15.68 -14.75 0.66
N TYR A 35 -16.39 -13.65 0.44
CA TYR A 35 -15.79 -12.34 0.18
C TYR A 35 -14.86 -11.92 1.32
N ARG A 36 -15.31 -12.08 2.57
CA ARG A 36 -14.50 -11.72 3.74
C ARG A 36 -13.24 -12.58 3.85
N ALA A 37 -13.35 -13.88 3.60
CA ALA A 37 -12.20 -14.79 3.62
C ALA A 37 -11.18 -14.44 2.52
N ASP A 38 -11.65 -14.11 1.33
CA ASP A 38 -10.83 -13.73 0.18
C ASP A 38 -10.13 -12.38 0.40
N VAL A 39 -10.84 -11.38 0.92
CA VAL A 39 -10.26 -10.07 1.27
C VAL A 39 -9.22 -10.21 2.39
N ALA A 40 -9.50 -11.00 3.42
CA ALA A 40 -8.53 -11.23 4.50
C ALA A 40 -7.27 -11.96 4.01
N HIS A 41 -7.42 -12.93 3.09
CA HIS A 41 -6.31 -13.66 2.50
C HIS A 41 -5.46 -12.75 1.58
N THR A 42 -6.10 -11.99 0.70
CA THR A 42 -5.41 -11.06 -0.21
C THR A 42 -4.70 -9.95 0.55
N MET A 43 -5.32 -9.37 1.58
CA MET A 43 -4.68 -8.36 2.45
C MET A 43 -3.48 -8.94 3.21
N ALA A 44 -3.57 -10.18 3.70
CA ALA A 44 -2.46 -10.83 4.38
C ALA A 44 -1.28 -11.12 3.43
N GLU A 45 -1.57 -11.49 2.19
CA GLU A 45 -0.54 -11.71 1.17
C GLU A 45 0.08 -10.40 0.69
N LEU A 46 -0.72 -9.34 0.55
CA LEU A 46 -0.23 -7.99 0.28
C LEU A 46 0.69 -7.51 1.39
N GLU A 47 0.27 -7.64 2.66
CA GLU A 47 1.09 -7.27 3.80
C GLU A 47 2.41 -8.07 3.83
N ARG A 48 2.37 -9.38 3.57
CA ARG A 48 3.58 -10.19 3.44
C ARG A 48 4.46 -9.73 2.29
N HIS A 49 3.89 -9.40 1.14
CA HIS A 49 4.63 -8.94 -0.03
C HIS A 49 5.31 -7.60 0.26
N VAL A 50 4.58 -6.65 0.84
CA VAL A 50 5.09 -5.34 1.27
C VAL A 50 6.17 -5.48 2.33
N LEU A 51 6.01 -6.37 3.30
CA LEU A 51 7.02 -6.65 4.33
C LEU A 51 8.22 -7.45 3.81
N ARG A 52 8.04 -8.24 2.74
CA ARG A 52 9.10 -9.02 2.08
C ARG A 52 9.94 -8.16 1.15
N ILE A 53 9.36 -7.13 0.53
CA ILE A 53 10.13 -6.07 -0.10
C ILE A 53 10.95 -5.46 1.01
N ARG A 54 12.27 -5.70 1.00
CA ARG A 54 13.19 -5.20 2.04
C ARG A 54 12.82 -3.74 2.30
N PRO A 55 12.50 -3.33 3.54
CA PRO A 55 12.02 -1.98 3.82
C PRO A 55 12.94 -0.90 3.22
N GLY A 56 14.24 -1.19 3.10
CA GLY A 56 15.21 -0.34 2.40
C GLY A 56 14.96 -0.13 0.90
N VAL A 57 14.43 -1.11 0.15
CA VAL A 57 14.12 -0.96 -1.28
C VAL A 57 12.92 -0.04 -1.49
N SER A 58 11.87 -0.21 -0.69
CA SER A 58 10.71 0.69 -0.74
C SER A 58 11.08 2.11 -0.31
N LEU A 59 11.89 2.25 0.74
CA LEU A 59 12.40 3.55 1.18
C LEU A 59 13.34 4.19 0.15
N PHE A 60 14.12 3.39 -0.57
CA PHE A 60 14.97 3.85 -1.66
C PHE A 60 14.13 4.43 -2.80
N PHE A 61 13.14 3.71 -3.31
CA PHE A 61 12.26 4.22 -4.37
C PHE A 61 11.47 5.45 -3.92
N LEU A 62 10.98 5.48 -2.67
CA LEU A 62 10.30 6.64 -2.11
C LEU A 62 11.24 7.86 -2.00
N SER A 63 12.47 7.65 -1.55
CA SER A 63 13.49 8.70 -1.46
C SER A 63 13.87 9.25 -2.84
N VAL A 64 14.03 8.38 -3.84
CA VAL A 64 14.26 8.77 -5.24
C VAL A 64 13.08 9.59 -5.78
N ALA A 65 11.84 9.15 -5.53
CA ALA A 65 10.65 9.88 -5.96
C ALA A 65 10.58 11.27 -5.31
N MET A 66 10.82 11.38 -4.00
CA MET A 66 10.81 12.65 -3.28
C MET A 66 11.97 13.57 -3.67
N SER A 67 13.14 13.00 -4.02
CA SER A 67 14.33 13.77 -4.41
C SER A 67 14.29 14.22 -5.89
N SER A 68 13.47 13.58 -6.73
CA SER A 68 13.39 13.92 -8.16
C SER A 68 13.07 15.40 -8.42
N VAL A 69 12.08 15.94 -7.71
CA VAL A 69 11.62 17.33 -7.85
C VAL A 69 12.71 18.35 -7.45
N PRO A 70 13.30 18.29 -6.23
CA PRO A 70 14.35 19.25 -5.85
C PRO A 70 15.62 19.11 -6.70
N VAL A 71 15.97 17.91 -7.16
CA VAL A 71 17.13 17.70 -8.05
C VAL A 71 16.93 18.40 -9.38
N ILE A 72 15.77 18.24 -10.01
CA ILE A 72 15.46 18.91 -11.29
C ILE A 72 15.44 20.44 -11.10
N ALA A 73 14.81 20.93 -10.03
CA ALA A 73 14.78 22.36 -9.73
C ALA A 73 16.19 22.96 -9.55
N LEU A 74 17.09 22.25 -8.84
CA LEU A 74 18.48 22.67 -8.65
C LEU A 74 19.26 22.70 -9.96
N LEU A 75 19.06 21.70 -10.82
CA LEU A 75 19.71 21.64 -12.14
C LEU A 75 19.27 22.82 -13.02
N LEU A 76 17.98 23.10 -13.09
CA LEU A 76 17.44 24.24 -13.85
C LEU A 76 17.99 25.57 -13.34
N LEU A 77 18.03 25.76 -12.02
CA LEU A 77 18.59 26.96 -11.40
C LEU A 77 20.08 27.13 -11.75
N ARG A 78 20.87 26.06 -11.68
CA ARG A 78 22.28 26.10 -12.08
C ARG A 78 22.46 26.48 -13.54
N THR A 79 21.69 25.88 -14.44
CA THR A 79 21.77 26.21 -15.88
C THR A 79 21.37 27.65 -16.16
N ALA A 80 20.33 28.16 -15.49
CA ALA A 80 19.90 29.55 -15.64
C ALA A 80 20.97 30.54 -15.13
N LEU A 81 21.62 30.22 -14.01
CA LEU A 81 22.69 31.05 -13.45
C LEU A 81 23.95 31.05 -14.33
N GLN A 82 24.33 29.89 -14.87
CA GLN A 82 25.44 29.80 -15.84
C GLN A 82 25.16 30.59 -17.11
N TYR A 83 23.92 30.52 -17.62
CA TYR A 83 23.50 31.30 -18.78
C TYR A 83 23.60 32.80 -18.51
N ALA A 84 23.12 33.27 -17.35
CA ALA A 84 23.20 34.68 -16.97
C ALA A 84 24.64 35.18 -16.81
N LEU A 85 25.54 34.37 -16.25
CA LEU A 85 26.97 34.70 -16.13
C LEU A 85 27.72 34.67 -17.46
N SER A 86 27.27 33.89 -18.44
CA SER A 86 27.87 33.86 -19.77
C SER A 86 27.48 35.07 -20.65
N GLN A 87 26.47 35.83 -20.22
CA GLN A 87 25.94 36.98 -20.95
C GLN A 87 26.44 38.33 -20.38
N SER A 88 27.09 38.32 -19.20
CA SER A 88 27.75 39.47 -18.57
C SER A 88 29.23 39.55 -18.92
#